data_AF-A0A9D5CD22-F1
#
_entry.id   AF-A0A9D5CD22-F1
#
_cell.length_a   1.000
_cell.length_b   1.000
_cell.length_c   1.000
_cell.angle_alpha   90.00
_cell.angle_beta   90.00
_cell.angle_gamma   90.00
#
_symmetry.space_group_name_H-M   'P 1'
#
loop_
_entity.id
_entity.type
_entity.pdbx_description
1 polymer ?
#
loop_
_entity_poly.entity_id
_entity_poly.type
_entity_poly.pdbx_seq_one_letter_code
_entity_poly.pdbx_strand_id
1 'polypeptide(L)'
;MRLLPAIRLLCTLPPKLKNLSYRHRARALSEARRALTEYLNSTRALPFALAEHIASNSPFALSVLVSQIPFRDDSPSHFPRTLRRFLSYHPVNEFDFFFESIGLSPTPSPSRRLLFLSDDAPLIAAVNSLVHFGFPWTRLGLLYREAASIFSESPGLLVKRLRAFEDLGLRRICVIGICLAFPSVLIADCDPGGEIDLLFRDLKKAFVDFGMDGYCGDNVDVFFEICCRIRVFYNAGSVKGTMGEIIGRNRKAFLDLEEENSKISLPEYLKHVGLSEEELLRVSKDCPYVMGRNKLLNLPGITHAMVLHEWFLDKIVNGNDQYISPDFSSTIGYDVRIEGEFMEELELIKSVKMHQFLPTKLDFMCSIGFGENRITARAIGQLNGTRDQLQERFDCLIRVGD
;
A
#
# COMPACT_ATOMS: atom_id res chain seq x y z
N MET A 1 5.54 11.18 16.96
CA MET A 1 4.34 10.51 16.41
C MET A 1 3.72 11.41 15.34
N ARG A 2 4.20 11.32 14.11
CA ARG A 2 3.51 11.94 12.97
C ARG A 2 2.32 11.05 12.66
N LEU A 3 1.11 11.58 12.79
CA LEU A 3 -0.08 10.96 12.21
C LEU A 3 0.23 10.74 10.73
N LEU A 4 0.22 9.48 10.29
CA LEU A 4 0.22 9.15 8.88
C LEU A 4 -0.91 9.97 8.22
N PRO A 5 -0.67 10.65 7.08
CA PRO A 5 -1.75 11.30 6.38
C PRO A 5 -2.76 10.22 6.02
N ALA A 6 -4.02 10.43 6.41
CA ALA A 6 -5.15 9.64 5.93
C ALA A 6 -4.94 9.42 4.42
N ILE A 7 -4.91 8.16 4.00
CA ILE A 7 -4.83 7.78 2.60
C ILE A 7 -5.96 8.52 1.91
N ARG A 8 -5.60 9.61 1.22
CA ARG A 8 -6.54 10.34 0.39
C ARG A 8 -6.78 9.42 -0.80
N LEU A 9 -8.03 8.98 -0.92
CA LEU A 9 -8.54 8.30 -2.10
C LEU A 9 -7.94 8.91 -3.38
N LEU A 10 -7.52 8.00 -4.25
CA LEU A 10 -6.72 8.23 -5.45
C LEU A 10 -7.22 9.41 -6.30
N CYS A 11 -6.25 10.12 -6.89
CA CYS A 11 -6.32 11.41 -7.58
C CYS A 11 -7.25 11.49 -8.80
N THR A 12 -8.55 11.25 -8.63
CA THR A 12 -9.57 12.04 -9.31
C THR A 12 -9.98 13.16 -8.34
N LEU A 13 -10.42 14.32 -8.82
CA LEU A 13 -11.18 15.22 -7.94
C LEU A 13 -12.64 14.81 -8.06
N PRO A 14 -13.42 14.77 -6.96
CA PRO A 14 -14.85 14.49 -7.08
C PRO A 14 -15.47 15.46 -8.08
N PRO A 15 -16.45 15.01 -8.90
CA PRO A 15 -17.03 15.85 -9.92
C PRO A 15 -17.54 17.17 -9.31
N LYS A 16 -17.28 18.28 -9.99
CA LYS A 16 -17.78 19.59 -9.54
C LYS A 16 -19.32 19.55 -9.55
N LEU A 17 -19.93 19.77 -8.39
CA LEU A 17 -21.38 19.87 -8.23
C LEU A 17 -21.90 21.18 -8.84
N LYS A 18 -22.02 21.21 -10.18
CA LYS A 18 -22.51 22.37 -10.94
C LYS A 18 -24.00 22.64 -10.74
N ASN A 19 -24.74 21.64 -10.28
CA ASN A 19 -26.17 21.71 -9.95
C ASN A 19 -26.47 22.41 -8.61
N LEU A 20 -25.44 22.83 -7.86
CA LEU A 20 -25.58 23.47 -6.55
C LEU A 20 -24.66 24.68 -6.41
N SER A 21 -25.15 25.71 -5.72
CA SER A 21 -24.32 26.82 -5.27
C SER A 21 -23.19 26.35 -4.35
N TYR A 22 -22.00 26.95 -4.48
CA TYR A 22 -20.79 26.54 -3.76
C TYR A 22 -21.01 26.42 -2.24
N ARG A 23 -21.69 27.40 -1.65
CA ARG A 23 -22.01 27.48 -0.21
C ARG A 23 -22.85 26.30 0.31
N HIS A 24 -23.62 25.65 -0.55
CA HIS A 24 -24.52 24.56 -0.16
C HIS A 24 -23.95 23.16 -0.41
N ARG A 25 -22.84 23.04 -1.15
CA ARG A 25 -22.25 21.74 -1.54
C ARG A 25 -21.87 20.86 -0.35
N ALA A 26 -21.19 21.43 0.65
CA ALA A 26 -20.79 20.68 1.84
C ALA A 26 -21.99 20.12 2.61
N ARG A 27 -23.04 20.94 2.75
CA ARG A 27 -24.29 20.52 3.39
C ARG A 27 -25.02 19.46 2.58
N ALA A 28 -25.13 19.63 1.27
CA ALA A 28 -25.75 18.66 0.38
C ALA A 28 -25.03 17.29 0.44
N LEU A 29 -23.70 17.28 0.45
CA LEU A 29 -22.90 16.05 0.60
C LEU A 29 -23.11 15.39 1.97
N SER A 30 -23.15 16.17 3.05
CA SER A 30 -23.43 15.66 4.39
C SER A 30 -24.82 15.01 4.48
N GLU A 31 -25.85 15.68 3.95
CA GLU A 31 -27.20 15.12 3.90
C GLU A 31 -27.30 13.93 2.95
N ALA A 32 -26.57 13.93 1.83
CA ALA A 32 -26.54 12.82 0.89
C ALA A 32 -25.93 11.57 1.54
N ARG A 33 -24.85 11.74 2.32
CA ARG A 33 -24.26 10.65 3.10
C ARG A 33 -25.30 10.04 4.04
N ARG A 34 -26.03 10.87 4.80
CA ARG A 34 -27.10 10.39 5.70
C ARG A 34 -28.20 9.65 4.95
N ALA A 35 -28.68 10.22 3.85
CA ALA A 35 -29.71 9.61 3.02
C ALA A 35 -29.26 8.28 2.41
N LEU A 36 -27.99 8.17 2.01
CA LEU A 36 -27.39 6.93 1.52
C LEU A 36 -27.27 5.88 2.63
N THR A 37 -26.79 6.25 3.83
CA THR A 37 -26.75 5.33 4.98
C THR A 37 -28.15 4.81 5.32
N GLU A 38 -29.16 5.69 5.35
CA GLU A 38 -30.55 5.30 5.56
C GLU A 38 -31.08 4.37 4.45
N TYR A 39 -30.75 4.64 3.19
CA TYR A 39 -31.12 3.78 2.06
C TYR A 39 -30.50 2.38 2.19
N LEU A 40 -29.19 2.30 2.44
CA LEU A 40 -28.45 1.04 2.57
C LEU A 40 -28.95 0.22 3.77
N ASN A 41 -29.23 0.87 4.91
CA ASN A 41 -29.72 0.18 6.10
C ASN A 41 -31.21 -0.19 6.00
N SER A 42 -32.07 0.78 5.74
CA SER A 42 -33.52 0.62 5.87
C SER A 42 -34.18 0.02 4.63
N THR A 43 -33.70 0.36 3.43
CA THR A 43 -34.27 -0.17 2.18
C THR A 43 -33.57 -1.46 1.75
N ARG A 44 -32.25 -1.54 1.94
CA ARG A 44 -31.42 -2.67 1.47
C ARG A 44 -31.07 -3.68 2.56
N ALA A 45 -31.53 -3.45 3.79
CA ALA A 45 -31.33 -4.33 4.95
C ALA A 45 -29.87 -4.66 5.27
N LEU A 46 -28.91 -3.80 4.87
CA LEU A 46 -27.53 -3.94 5.29
C LEU A 46 -27.40 -3.55 6.77
N PRO A 47 -26.49 -4.19 7.54
CA PRO A 47 -26.21 -3.77 8.91
C PRO A 47 -25.83 -2.28 8.96
N PHE A 48 -26.38 -1.54 9.93
CA PHE A 48 -26.16 -0.09 10.03
C PHE A 48 -24.67 0.30 10.03
N ALA A 49 -23.84 -0.44 10.77
CA ALA A 49 -22.40 -0.19 10.83
C ALA A 49 -21.74 -0.29 9.44
N LEU A 50 -22.14 -1.28 8.63
CA LEU A 50 -21.66 -1.46 7.26
C LEU A 50 -22.13 -0.31 6.36
N ALA A 51 -23.40 0.06 6.45
CA ALA A 51 -23.99 1.16 5.70
C ALA A 51 -23.31 2.51 6.02
N GLU A 52 -22.96 2.74 7.29
CA GLU A 52 -22.25 3.94 7.73
C GLU A 52 -20.81 3.97 7.22
N HIS A 53 -20.10 2.84 7.28
CA HIS A 53 -18.75 2.71 6.73
C HIS A 53 -18.71 2.98 5.22
N ILE A 54 -19.62 2.36 4.45
CA ILE A 54 -19.71 2.55 3.01
C ILE A 54 -19.93 4.03 2.70
N ALA A 55 -20.99 4.63 3.24
CA ALA A 55 -21.36 6.01 2.92
C ALA A 55 -20.32 7.05 3.38
N SER A 56 -19.62 6.80 4.49
CA SER A 56 -18.62 7.72 5.03
C SER A 56 -17.29 7.69 4.30
N ASN A 57 -16.95 6.58 3.64
CA ASN A 57 -15.66 6.41 2.96
C ASN A 57 -15.78 6.46 1.42
N SER A 58 -16.93 6.85 0.85
CA SER A 58 -17.17 6.91 -0.60
C SER A 58 -17.48 8.33 -1.15
N PRO A 59 -16.64 9.36 -0.91
CA PRO A 59 -16.89 10.73 -1.34
C PRO A 59 -17.03 10.95 -2.86
N PHE A 60 -16.40 10.14 -3.70
CA PHE A 60 -16.46 10.23 -5.17
C PHE A 60 -17.79 9.74 -5.70
N ALA A 61 -18.18 8.51 -5.39
CA ALA A 61 -19.48 7.94 -5.73
C ALA A 61 -20.61 8.80 -5.18
N LEU A 62 -20.45 9.33 -3.95
CA LEU A 62 -21.42 10.26 -3.36
C LEU A 62 -21.50 11.58 -4.15
N SER A 63 -20.37 12.13 -4.58
CA SER A 63 -20.35 13.34 -5.40
C SER A 63 -20.96 13.10 -6.79
N VAL A 64 -20.70 11.94 -7.40
CA VAL A 64 -21.32 11.52 -8.66
C VAL A 64 -22.83 11.44 -8.50
N LEU A 65 -23.32 10.78 -7.45
CA LEU A 65 -24.75 10.70 -7.13
C LEU A 65 -25.37 12.09 -6.97
N VAL A 66 -24.80 12.94 -6.11
CA VAL A 66 -25.33 14.29 -5.87
C VAL A 66 -25.34 15.15 -7.12
N SER A 67 -24.38 14.98 -8.04
CA SER A 67 -24.33 15.74 -9.30
C SER A 67 -25.50 15.44 -10.25
N GLN A 68 -26.12 14.27 -10.11
CA GLN A 68 -27.25 13.82 -10.94
C GLN A 68 -28.60 14.30 -10.38
N ILE A 69 -28.64 14.82 -9.16
CA ILE A 69 -29.88 15.17 -8.48
C ILE A 69 -30.32 16.60 -8.85
N PRO A 70 -31.55 16.78 -9.37
CA PRO A 70 -32.06 18.10 -9.69
C PRO A 70 -32.55 18.82 -8.43
N PHE A 71 -31.71 19.69 -7.85
CA PHE A 71 -32.11 20.59 -6.77
C PHE A 71 -32.88 21.78 -7.34
N ARG A 72 -34.19 21.59 -7.52
CA ARG A 72 -35.08 22.63 -8.11
C ARG A 72 -35.16 23.90 -7.26
N ASP A 73 -35.14 23.73 -5.94
CA ASP A 73 -35.06 24.82 -4.97
C ASP A 73 -33.72 24.72 -4.23
N ASP A 74 -32.91 25.78 -4.30
CA ASP A 74 -31.59 25.86 -3.69
C ASP A 74 -31.62 26.00 -2.15
N SER A 75 -32.81 25.86 -1.54
CA SER A 75 -32.98 25.96 -0.09
C SER A 75 -32.45 24.71 0.62
N PRO A 76 -31.48 24.84 1.54
CA PRO A 76 -30.91 23.69 2.23
C PRO A 76 -31.88 22.90 3.11
N SER A 77 -33.04 23.47 3.47
CA SER A 77 -34.08 22.78 4.23
C SER A 77 -34.74 21.63 3.44
N HIS A 78 -34.70 21.68 2.11
CA HIS A 78 -35.32 20.66 1.26
C HIS A 78 -34.38 19.51 0.90
N PHE A 79 -33.07 19.64 1.10
CA PHE A 79 -32.08 18.63 0.70
C PHE A 79 -32.41 17.23 1.23
N PRO A 80 -32.71 17.01 2.53
CA PRO A 80 -32.97 15.66 3.03
C PRO A 80 -34.15 14.99 2.31
N ARG A 81 -35.23 15.75 2.08
CA ARG A 81 -36.42 15.24 1.39
C ARG A 81 -36.13 14.93 -0.08
N THR A 82 -35.42 15.80 -0.78
CA THR A 82 -35.05 15.61 -2.19
C THR A 82 -34.16 14.38 -2.37
N LEU A 83 -33.14 14.23 -1.52
CA LEU A 83 -32.19 13.11 -1.55
C LEU A 83 -32.88 11.77 -1.29
N ARG A 84 -33.68 11.69 -0.21
CA ARG A 84 -34.46 10.48 0.12
C ARG A 84 -35.39 10.11 -1.02
N ARG A 85 -36.15 11.09 -1.54
CA ARG A 85 -37.06 10.88 -2.67
C ARG A 85 -36.31 10.36 -3.89
N PHE A 86 -35.15 10.92 -4.21
CA PHE A 86 -34.37 10.50 -5.35
C PHE A 86 -33.95 9.02 -5.22
N LEU A 87 -33.35 8.64 -4.08
CA LEU A 87 -32.92 7.26 -3.79
C LEU A 87 -34.07 6.26 -3.75
N SER A 88 -35.28 6.68 -3.35
CA SER A 88 -36.47 5.80 -3.37
C SER A 88 -36.92 5.41 -4.79
N TYR A 89 -36.62 6.23 -5.80
CA TYR A 89 -37.04 5.98 -7.19
C TYR A 89 -35.88 5.60 -8.12
N HIS A 90 -34.63 5.78 -7.68
CA HIS A 90 -33.43 5.52 -8.48
C HIS A 90 -32.47 4.65 -7.65
N PRO A 91 -32.54 3.31 -7.78
CA PRO A 91 -31.59 2.43 -7.12
C PRO A 91 -30.17 2.75 -7.60
N VAL A 92 -29.24 2.84 -6.65
CA VAL A 92 -27.83 3.09 -6.93
C VAL A 92 -27.08 1.78 -7.11
N ASN A 93 -25.95 1.82 -7.85
CA ASN A 93 -25.01 0.72 -7.87
C ASN A 93 -24.21 0.71 -6.57
N GLU A 94 -24.56 -0.19 -5.64
CA GLU A 94 -23.98 -0.25 -4.30
C GLU A 94 -22.49 -0.63 -4.32
N PHE A 95 -22.04 -1.35 -5.35
CA PHE A 95 -20.64 -1.75 -5.51
C PHE A 95 -19.71 -0.56 -5.80
N ASP A 96 -20.19 0.48 -6.48
CA ASP A 96 -19.39 1.69 -6.73
C ASP A 96 -19.04 2.38 -5.40
N PHE A 97 -20.01 2.45 -4.48
CA PHE A 97 -19.79 2.98 -3.14
C PHE A 97 -18.93 2.04 -2.30
N PHE A 98 -19.19 0.74 -2.34
CA PHE A 98 -18.45 -0.25 -1.55
C PHE A 98 -16.96 -0.28 -1.90
N PHE A 99 -16.61 -0.44 -3.18
CA PHE A 99 -15.22 -0.56 -3.61
C PHE A 99 -14.42 0.71 -3.30
N GLU A 100 -15.00 1.87 -3.55
CA GLU A 100 -14.40 3.14 -3.13
C GLU A 100 -14.21 3.17 -1.61
N SER A 101 -15.24 2.77 -0.85
CA SER A 101 -15.20 2.83 0.62
C SER A 101 -14.11 1.97 1.24
N ILE A 102 -13.76 0.84 0.63
CA ILE A 102 -12.69 -0.04 1.12
C ILE A 102 -11.30 0.37 0.61
N GLY A 103 -11.19 1.50 -0.11
CA GLY A 103 -9.93 2.08 -0.56
C GLY A 103 -9.50 1.70 -1.98
N LEU A 104 -10.38 1.12 -2.80
CA LEU A 104 -10.09 0.91 -4.22
C LEU A 104 -10.31 2.20 -5.02
N SER A 105 -9.58 2.35 -6.13
CA SER A 105 -9.82 3.43 -7.08
C SER A 105 -11.27 3.39 -7.58
N PRO A 106 -11.88 4.55 -7.86
CA PRO A 106 -13.14 4.65 -8.57
C PRO A 106 -12.93 4.30 -10.05
N THR A 107 -12.57 3.05 -10.34
CA THR A 107 -12.61 2.49 -11.68
C THR A 107 -13.98 1.84 -11.88
N PRO A 108 -14.58 1.93 -13.09
CA PRO A 108 -15.82 1.23 -13.35
C PRO A 108 -15.58 -0.27 -13.14
N SER A 109 -16.30 -0.86 -12.18
CA SER A 109 -16.29 -2.30 -11.95
C SER A 109 -16.47 -3.05 -13.27
N PRO A 110 -15.60 -4.03 -13.60
CA PRO A 110 -15.78 -4.84 -14.81
C PRO A 110 -17.07 -5.69 -14.76
N SER A 111 -17.63 -5.89 -13.57
CA SER A 111 -18.79 -6.75 -13.31
C SER A 111 -20.10 -5.95 -13.31
N ARG A 112 -20.63 -5.62 -14.49
CA ARG A 112 -21.92 -4.90 -14.66
C ARG A 112 -23.18 -5.74 -14.38
N ARG A 113 -23.10 -6.86 -13.65
CA ARG A 113 -24.24 -7.78 -13.48
C ARG A 113 -25.01 -7.62 -12.17
N LEU A 114 -24.36 -7.24 -11.08
CA LEU A 114 -24.99 -7.05 -9.78
C LEU A 114 -24.99 -5.56 -9.42
N LEU A 115 -26.13 -5.05 -8.99
CA LEU A 115 -26.29 -3.67 -8.54
C LEU A 115 -26.27 -3.56 -7.02
N PHE A 116 -26.51 -4.66 -6.30
CA PHE A 116 -26.78 -4.64 -4.88
C PHE A 116 -25.87 -5.60 -4.13
N LEU A 117 -25.30 -5.13 -3.00
CA LEU A 117 -24.41 -5.94 -2.15
C LEU A 117 -25.16 -7.09 -1.50
N SER A 118 -26.46 -6.91 -1.26
CA SER A 118 -27.34 -7.95 -0.71
C SER A 118 -27.45 -9.19 -1.61
N ASP A 119 -27.13 -9.05 -2.90
CA ASP A 119 -27.09 -10.18 -3.83
C ASP A 119 -25.83 -11.05 -3.67
N ASP A 120 -24.83 -10.55 -2.93
CA ASP A 120 -23.55 -11.23 -2.65
C ASP A 120 -23.40 -11.46 -1.12
N ALA A 121 -24.16 -12.41 -0.61
CA ALA A 121 -24.12 -12.78 0.81
C ALA A 121 -22.73 -13.26 1.29
N PRO A 122 -21.95 -14.04 0.52
CA PRO A 122 -20.57 -14.39 0.88
C PRO A 122 -19.68 -13.18 1.10
N LEU A 123 -19.70 -12.20 0.19
CA LEU A 123 -18.95 -10.95 0.32
C LEU A 123 -19.24 -10.23 1.63
N ILE A 124 -20.52 -10.03 1.97
CA ILE A 124 -20.92 -9.36 3.21
C ILE A 124 -20.43 -10.15 4.44
N ALA A 125 -20.56 -11.48 4.41
CA ALA A 125 -20.17 -12.33 5.52
C ALA A 125 -18.65 -12.31 5.76
N ALA A 126 -17.85 -12.32 4.69
CA ALA A 126 -16.40 -12.20 4.77
C ALA A 126 -15.97 -10.81 5.27
N VAL A 127 -16.56 -9.73 4.73
CA VAL A 127 -16.30 -8.35 5.18
C VAL A 127 -16.59 -8.20 6.67
N ASN A 128 -17.76 -8.66 7.13
CA ASN A 128 -18.12 -8.62 8.55
C ASN A 128 -17.11 -9.38 9.41
N SER A 129 -16.65 -10.55 8.96
CA SER A 129 -15.67 -11.36 9.69
C SER A 129 -14.34 -10.63 9.85
N LEU A 130 -13.84 -10.01 8.78
CA LEU A 130 -12.60 -9.22 8.80
C LEU A 130 -12.73 -7.98 9.69
N VAL A 131 -13.83 -7.23 9.56
CA VAL A 131 -14.09 -6.04 10.39
C VAL A 131 -14.23 -6.41 11.88
N HIS A 132 -14.96 -7.48 12.20
CA HIS A 132 -15.08 -7.97 13.57
C HIS A 132 -13.76 -8.46 14.17
N PHE A 133 -12.86 -9.01 13.34
CA PHE A 133 -11.51 -9.33 13.78
C PHE A 133 -10.68 -8.07 14.05
N GLY A 134 -10.96 -6.96 13.36
CA GLY A 134 -10.34 -5.65 13.59
C GLY A 134 -9.61 -5.07 12.39
N PHE A 135 -9.80 -5.62 11.19
CA PHE A 135 -9.19 -5.06 9.98
C PHE A 135 -9.69 -3.63 9.74
N PRO A 136 -8.80 -2.66 9.45
CA PRO A 136 -9.22 -1.31 9.08
C PRO A 136 -10.05 -1.33 7.79
N TRP A 137 -11.23 -0.70 7.82
CA TRP A 137 -12.18 -0.67 6.71
C TRP A 137 -11.53 -0.27 5.37
N THR A 138 -10.78 0.83 5.37
CA THR A 138 -10.13 1.40 4.18
C THR A 138 -8.93 0.60 3.68
N ARG A 139 -8.53 -0.47 4.38
CA ARG A 139 -7.45 -1.38 3.98
C ARG A 139 -7.98 -2.68 3.37
N LEU A 140 -9.29 -2.95 3.46
CA LEU A 140 -9.88 -4.16 2.86
C LEU A 140 -9.72 -4.21 1.34
N GLY A 141 -9.62 -3.06 0.67
CA GLY A 141 -9.32 -2.99 -0.76
C GLY A 141 -7.97 -3.59 -1.14
N LEU A 142 -6.98 -3.58 -0.24
CA LEU A 142 -5.69 -4.25 -0.48
C LEU A 142 -5.88 -5.76 -0.63
N LEU A 143 -6.67 -6.36 0.25
CA LEU A 143 -7.02 -7.78 0.18
C LEU A 143 -7.82 -8.09 -1.09
N TYR A 144 -8.84 -7.29 -1.38
CA TYR A 144 -9.72 -7.54 -2.52
C TYR A 144 -8.95 -7.47 -3.85
N ARG A 145 -8.05 -6.49 -3.99
CA ARG A 145 -7.27 -6.28 -5.21
C ARG A 145 -6.33 -7.45 -5.51
N GLU A 146 -5.69 -8.01 -4.49
CA GLU A 146 -4.71 -9.08 -4.67
C GLU A 146 -5.36 -10.47 -4.67
N ALA A 147 -6.43 -10.63 -3.89
CA ALA A 147 -6.96 -11.92 -3.49
C ALA A 147 -8.48 -11.84 -3.29
N ALA A 148 -9.22 -11.50 -4.35
CA ALA A 148 -10.68 -11.34 -4.30
C ALA A 148 -11.43 -12.58 -3.78
N SER A 149 -10.86 -13.79 -3.96
CA SER A 149 -11.44 -15.04 -3.45
C SER A 149 -11.57 -15.10 -1.92
N ILE A 150 -10.79 -14.30 -1.16
CA ILE A 150 -10.96 -14.14 0.29
C ILE A 150 -12.40 -13.75 0.64
N PHE A 151 -13.03 -12.94 -0.21
CA PHE A 151 -14.37 -12.42 0.03
C PHE A 151 -15.48 -13.41 -0.32
N SER A 152 -15.12 -14.55 -0.92
CA SER A 152 -16.02 -15.68 -1.14
C SER A 152 -15.83 -16.79 -0.11
N GLU A 153 -14.86 -16.66 0.79
CA GLU A 153 -14.55 -17.67 1.81
C GLU A 153 -15.59 -17.69 2.94
N SER A 154 -15.75 -18.86 3.55
CA SER A 154 -16.66 -18.99 4.68
C SER A 154 -16.13 -18.22 5.91
N PRO A 155 -16.98 -17.49 6.65
CA PRO A 155 -16.62 -16.77 7.87
C PRO A 155 -15.84 -17.62 8.89
N GLY A 156 -16.27 -18.87 9.10
CA GLY A 156 -15.64 -19.78 10.04
C GLY A 156 -14.21 -20.15 9.65
N LEU A 157 -13.97 -20.36 8.35
CA LEU A 157 -12.64 -20.68 7.85
C LEU A 157 -11.70 -19.47 7.92
N LEU A 158 -12.17 -18.27 7.56
CA LEU A 158 -11.40 -17.03 7.71
C LEU A 158 -10.99 -16.79 9.16
N VAL A 159 -11.94 -16.91 10.10
CA VAL A 159 -11.64 -16.75 11.53
C VAL A 159 -10.65 -17.82 12.00
N LYS A 160 -10.82 -19.08 11.58
CA LYS A 160 -9.87 -20.16 11.92
C LYS A 160 -8.44 -19.83 11.45
N ARG A 161 -8.27 -19.37 10.20
CA ARG A 161 -6.96 -18.98 9.65
C ARG A 161 -6.35 -17.81 10.42
N LEU A 162 -7.13 -16.80 10.76
CA LEU A 162 -6.69 -15.66 11.56
C LEU A 162 -6.26 -16.07 12.98
N ARG A 163 -7.01 -16.96 13.63
CA ARG A 163 -6.69 -17.48 14.97
C ARG A 163 -5.42 -18.33 14.97
N ALA A 164 -5.14 -19.06 13.90
CA ALA A 164 -3.91 -19.86 13.79
C ALA A 164 -2.63 -19.00 13.94
N PHE A 165 -2.65 -17.73 13.51
CA PHE A 165 -1.55 -16.81 13.78
C PHE A 165 -1.49 -16.38 15.25
N GLU A 166 -2.63 -16.09 15.87
CA GLU A 166 -2.68 -15.74 17.29
C GLU A 166 -2.16 -16.90 18.17
N ASP A 167 -2.42 -18.15 17.77
CA ASP A 167 -1.92 -19.35 18.44
C ASP A 167 -0.39 -19.48 18.39
N LEU A 168 0.28 -18.80 17.44
CA LEU A 168 1.75 -18.68 17.40
C LEU A 168 2.30 -17.63 18.38
N GLY A 169 1.44 -16.93 19.11
CA GLY A 169 1.80 -15.84 20.02
C GLY A 169 1.80 -14.45 19.37
N LEU A 170 1.38 -14.34 18.10
CA LEU A 170 1.31 -13.05 17.42
C LEU A 170 0.13 -12.23 17.92
N ARG A 171 0.37 -10.96 18.26
CA ARG A 171 -0.70 -10.03 18.63
C ARG A 171 -1.63 -9.82 17.43
N ARG A 172 -2.92 -9.69 17.70
CA ARG A 172 -3.96 -9.42 16.69
C ARG A 172 -3.61 -8.31 15.70
N ILE A 173 -3.05 -7.20 16.17
CA ILE A 173 -2.64 -6.08 15.32
C ILE A 173 -1.52 -6.44 14.33
N CYS A 174 -0.60 -7.32 14.75
CA CYS A 174 0.44 -7.88 13.90
C CYS A 174 -0.16 -8.84 12.87
N VAL A 175 -1.10 -9.71 13.28
CA VAL A 175 -1.82 -10.62 12.36
C VAL A 175 -2.51 -9.84 11.24
N ILE A 176 -3.19 -8.73 11.57
CA ILE A 176 -3.83 -7.87 10.57
C ILE A 176 -2.78 -7.31 9.59
N GLY A 177 -1.66 -6.76 10.09
CA GLY A 177 -0.59 -6.23 9.24
C GLY A 177 0.03 -7.29 8.32
N ILE A 178 0.25 -8.50 8.83
CA ILE A 178 0.72 -9.65 8.06
C ILE A 178 -0.26 -9.98 6.94
N CYS A 179 -1.55 -10.14 7.25
CA CYS A 179 -2.56 -10.51 6.26
C CYS A 179 -2.73 -9.44 5.17
N LEU A 180 -2.60 -8.15 5.51
CA LEU A 180 -2.63 -7.07 4.54
C LEU A 180 -1.43 -7.11 3.59
N ALA A 181 -0.25 -7.52 4.07
CA ALA A 181 0.96 -7.63 3.26
C ALA A 181 1.04 -8.96 2.48
N PHE A 182 0.47 -10.04 3.03
CA PHE A 182 0.47 -11.38 2.44
C PHE A 182 -0.97 -11.95 2.35
N PRO A 183 -1.86 -11.42 1.49
CA PRO A 183 -3.26 -11.84 1.44
C PRO A 183 -3.48 -13.33 1.18
N SER A 184 -2.53 -14.00 0.50
CA SER A 184 -2.59 -15.45 0.20
C SER A 184 -2.72 -16.34 1.45
N VAL A 185 -2.24 -15.89 2.61
CA VAL A 185 -2.36 -16.62 3.88
C VAL A 185 -3.81 -16.79 4.36
N LEU A 186 -4.75 -16.02 3.79
CA LEU A 186 -6.16 -16.11 4.10
C LEU A 186 -6.93 -17.06 3.17
N ILE A 187 -6.31 -17.59 2.11
CA ILE A 187 -6.95 -18.44 1.09
C ILE A 187 -6.44 -19.89 1.16
N ALA A 188 -5.13 -20.07 1.31
CA ALA A 188 -4.53 -21.40 1.30
C ALA A 188 -4.38 -21.96 2.72
N ASP A 189 -4.44 -23.28 2.82
CA ASP A 189 -4.26 -23.97 4.09
C ASP A 189 -2.78 -24.03 4.49
N CYS A 190 -2.54 -24.04 5.79
CA CYS A 190 -1.21 -24.08 6.36
C CYS A 190 -0.77 -25.54 6.54
N ASP A 191 -0.29 -26.15 5.45
CA ASP A 191 0.27 -27.50 5.49
C ASP A 191 1.66 -27.49 6.14
N PRO A 192 1.97 -28.47 7.02
CA PRO A 192 3.29 -28.55 7.64
C PRO A 192 4.41 -28.64 6.59
N GLY A 193 5.39 -27.73 6.66
CA GLY A 193 6.48 -27.64 5.68
C GLY A 193 6.11 -26.92 4.38
N GLY A 194 4.85 -26.52 4.20
CA GLY A 194 4.41 -25.70 3.08
C GLY A 194 4.90 -24.25 3.16
N GLU A 195 4.71 -23.49 2.08
CA GLU A 195 5.16 -22.10 2.00
C GLU A 195 4.57 -21.20 3.10
N ILE A 196 3.29 -21.38 3.43
CA ILE A 196 2.61 -20.59 4.46
C ILE A 196 3.16 -20.92 5.85
N ASP A 197 3.36 -22.21 6.15
CA ASP A 197 3.98 -22.65 7.41
C ASP A 197 5.41 -22.11 7.56
N LEU A 198 6.19 -22.11 6.48
CA LEU A 198 7.53 -21.53 6.44
C LEU A 198 7.51 -20.00 6.67
N LEU A 199 6.57 -19.29 6.06
CA LEU A 199 6.36 -17.85 6.32
C LEU A 199 5.98 -17.61 7.79
N PHE A 200 5.10 -18.44 8.35
CA PHE A 200 4.67 -18.33 9.75
C PHE A 200 5.84 -18.52 10.70
N ARG A 201 6.72 -19.49 10.42
CA ARG A 201 7.97 -19.67 11.19
C ARG A 201 8.84 -18.43 11.16
N ASP A 202 9.06 -17.84 9.99
CA ASP A 202 9.91 -16.65 9.87
C ASP A 202 9.30 -15.44 10.61
N LEU A 203 8.00 -15.21 10.44
CA LEU A 203 7.31 -14.09 11.09
C LEU A 203 7.21 -14.28 12.61
N LYS A 204 6.93 -15.51 13.08
CA LYS A 204 6.96 -15.82 14.52
C LYS A 204 8.36 -15.56 15.08
N LYS A 205 9.41 -16.05 14.40
CA LYS A 205 10.79 -15.84 14.84
C LYS A 205 11.11 -14.36 14.94
N ALA A 206 10.81 -13.57 13.92
CA ALA A 206 11.06 -12.13 13.91
C ALA A 206 10.25 -11.36 14.96
N PHE A 207 8.93 -11.55 15.00
CA PHE A 207 8.05 -10.74 15.84
C PHE A 207 8.00 -11.20 17.30
N VAL A 208 7.94 -12.51 17.54
CA VAL A 208 7.80 -13.08 18.87
C VAL A 208 9.15 -13.40 19.47
N ASP A 209 9.96 -14.24 18.81
CA ASP A 209 11.21 -14.74 19.42
C ASP A 209 12.26 -13.63 19.56
N PHE A 210 12.35 -12.71 18.60
CA PHE A 210 13.22 -11.51 18.65
C PHE A 210 12.53 -10.27 19.22
N GLY A 211 11.23 -10.34 19.55
CA GLY A 211 10.48 -9.24 20.17
C GLY A 211 10.37 -7.96 19.33
N MET A 212 10.35 -8.07 17.99
CA MET A 212 10.20 -6.90 17.12
C MET A 212 8.84 -6.19 17.30
N ASP A 213 7.81 -6.92 17.72
CA ASP A 213 6.46 -6.40 17.86
C ASP A 213 6.30 -5.39 19.01
N GLY A 214 7.19 -5.42 20.02
CA GLY A 214 7.22 -4.51 21.16
C GLY A 214 7.57 -3.06 20.80
N TYR A 215 8.18 -2.83 19.63
CA TYR A 215 8.57 -1.51 19.16
C TYR A 215 7.52 -0.83 18.28
N CYS A 216 6.55 -1.59 17.77
CA CYS A 216 5.62 -1.14 16.74
C CYS A 216 4.37 -0.43 17.30
N GLY A 217 4.23 -0.39 18.64
CA GLY A 217 3.03 0.12 19.30
C GLY A 217 1.76 -0.65 18.87
N ASP A 218 0.62 0.05 18.92
CA ASP A 218 -0.69 -0.47 18.51
C ASP A 218 -1.17 0.20 17.21
N ASN A 219 -0.35 0.14 16.15
CA ASN A 219 -0.71 0.65 14.84
C ASN A 219 -0.56 -0.43 13.76
N VAL A 220 -1.68 -0.81 13.12
CA VAL A 220 -1.73 -1.78 12.01
C VAL A 220 -0.83 -1.33 10.85
N ASP A 221 -0.79 -0.04 10.55
CA ASP A 221 -0.05 0.48 9.39
C ASP A 221 1.46 0.24 9.54
N VAL A 222 1.99 0.33 10.77
CA VAL A 222 3.41 0.05 11.05
C VAL A 222 3.72 -1.42 10.78
N PHE A 223 2.89 -2.34 11.26
CA PHE A 223 3.05 -3.77 11.00
C PHE A 223 2.92 -4.11 9.52
N PHE A 224 1.95 -3.50 8.83
CA PHE A 224 1.77 -3.65 7.40
C PHE A 224 3.01 -3.20 6.62
N GLU A 225 3.60 -2.04 6.96
CA GLU A 225 4.81 -1.54 6.31
C GLU A 225 6.03 -2.46 6.53
N ILE A 226 6.22 -2.96 7.76
CA ILE A 226 7.28 -3.93 8.06
C ILE A 226 7.10 -5.21 7.24
N CYS A 227 5.88 -5.74 7.19
CA CYS A 227 5.58 -6.95 6.44
C CYS A 227 5.74 -6.75 4.93
N CYS A 228 5.41 -5.57 4.39
CA CYS A 228 5.70 -5.20 3.00
C CYS A 228 7.20 -5.19 2.72
N ARG A 229 8.02 -4.65 3.63
CA ARG A 229 9.49 -4.68 3.49
C ARG A 229 10.03 -6.11 3.50
N ILE A 230 9.52 -6.97 4.39
CA ILE A 230 9.86 -8.40 4.40
C ILE A 230 9.46 -9.06 3.08
N ARG A 231 8.25 -8.77 2.56
CA ARG A 231 7.75 -9.32 1.30
C ARG A 231 8.65 -9.04 0.11
N VAL A 232 9.31 -7.88 0.07
CA VAL A 232 10.25 -7.53 -1.01
C VAL A 232 11.39 -8.54 -1.13
N PHE A 233 11.89 -9.09 -0.01
CA PHE A 233 12.91 -10.14 -0.03
C PHE A 233 12.38 -11.46 -0.60
N TYR A 234 11.17 -11.88 -0.21
CA TYR A 234 10.56 -13.08 -0.78
C TYR A 234 10.26 -12.92 -2.28
N ASN A 235 9.78 -11.76 -2.71
CA ASN A 235 9.57 -11.46 -4.12
C ASN A 235 10.88 -11.47 -4.92
N ALA A 236 12.01 -11.13 -4.28
CA ALA A 236 13.35 -11.21 -4.88
C ALA A 236 13.93 -12.64 -4.91
N GLY A 237 13.22 -13.65 -4.37
CA GLY A 237 13.62 -15.06 -4.43
C GLY A 237 14.11 -15.65 -3.10
N SER A 238 14.02 -14.92 -1.98
CA SER A 238 14.37 -15.50 -0.67
C SER A 238 13.50 -16.71 -0.35
N VAL A 239 14.12 -17.78 0.14
CA VAL A 239 13.41 -18.99 0.57
C VAL A 239 12.66 -18.70 1.87
N LYS A 240 11.36 -19.00 1.91
CA LYS A 240 10.58 -18.90 3.15
C LYS A 240 11.11 -19.90 4.18
N GLY A 241 11.19 -19.50 5.43
CA GLY A 241 11.75 -20.28 6.54
C GLY A 241 13.23 -20.01 6.82
N THR A 242 13.91 -19.19 6.01
CA THR A 242 15.32 -18.82 6.22
C THR A 242 15.50 -17.38 6.70
N MET A 243 14.47 -16.54 6.60
CA MET A 243 14.62 -15.09 6.79
C MET A 243 14.35 -14.63 8.23
N GLY A 244 13.66 -15.41 9.06
CA GLY A 244 13.20 -14.96 10.37
C GLY A 244 14.32 -14.51 11.32
N GLU A 245 15.47 -15.18 11.26
CA GLU A 245 16.64 -14.82 12.07
C GLU A 245 17.30 -13.53 11.59
N ILE A 246 17.47 -13.39 10.28
CA ILE A 246 18.03 -12.21 9.62
C ILE A 246 17.17 -10.98 9.94
N ILE A 247 15.85 -11.11 9.81
CA ILE A 247 14.89 -10.05 10.10
C ILE A 247 14.97 -9.65 11.59
N GLY A 248 14.96 -10.63 12.49
CA GLY A 248 15.01 -10.40 13.93
C GLY A 248 16.29 -9.69 14.39
N ARG A 249 17.46 -10.10 13.87
CA ARG A 249 18.74 -9.45 14.17
C ARG A 249 18.84 -8.03 13.60
N ASN A 250 18.32 -7.82 12.40
CA ASN A 250 18.39 -6.55 11.68
C ASN A 250 17.12 -5.70 11.81
N ARG A 251 16.42 -5.78 12.96
CA ARG A 251 15.14 -5.10 13.18
C ARG A 251 15.14 -3.61 12.83
N LYS A 252 16.25 -2.89 13.08
CA LYS A 252 16.36 -1.45 12.76
C LYS A 252 16.14 -1.18 11.28
N ALA A 253 16.66 -2.06 10.41
CA ALA A 253 16.50 -1.94 8.98
C ALA A 253 15.02 -2.02 8.62
N PHE A 254 14.31 -3.04 9.09
CA PHE A 254 12.90 -3.29 8.76
C PHE A 254 11.91 -2.31 9.42
N LEU A 255 12.26 -1.79 10.60
CA LEU A 255 11.47 -0.78 11.32
C LEU A 255 11.71 0.65 10.79
N ASP A 256 12.75 0.86 9.98
CA ASP A 256 13.12 2.17 9.42
C ASP A 256 13.27 3.25 10.52
N LEU A 257 13.87 2.86 11.66
CA LEU A 257 13.96 3.73 12.84
C LEU A 257 14.89 4.95 12.61
N GLU A 258 15.66 4.96 11.52
CA GLU A 258 16.68 5.98 11.20
C GLU A 258 16.74 6.20 9.66
N GLU A 259 15.76 6.94 9.11
CA GLU A 259 15.61 7.19 7.64
C GLU A 259 16.92 7.54 6.93
N GLU A 260 17.81 8.31 7.59
CA GLU A 260 19.07 8.78 7.02
C GLU A 260 20.19 7.72 7.08
N ASN A 261 20.25 6.93 8.16
CA ASN A 261 21.22 5.83 8.31
C ASN A 261 20.84 4.59 7.48
N SER A 262 19.60 4.54 6.99
CA SER A 262 19.12 3.53 6.06
C SER A 262 19.59 3.76 4.62
N LYS A 263 20.23 4.89 4.29
CA LYS A 263 20.72 5.15 2.94
C LYS A 263 22.11 4.56 2.72
N ILE A 264 22.31 4.00 1.53
CA ILE A 264 23.57 3.43 1.07
C ILE A 264 24.01 4.13 -0.21
N SER A 265 25.31 4.27 -0.40
CA SER A 265 25.85 4.47 -1.73
C SER A 265 25.93 3.11 -2.41
N LEU A 266 25.11 2.87 -3.45
CA LEU A 266 24.99 1.54 -4.04
C LEU A 266 26.32 0.99 -4.59
N PRO A 267 27.15 1.76 -5.34
CA PRO A 267 28.40 1.23 -5.88
C PRO A 267 29.38 0.79 -4.79
N GLU A 268 29.59 1.66 -3.80
CA GLU A 268 30.48 1.40 -2.69
C GLU A 268 29.94 0.26 -1.82
N TYR A 269 28.64 0.22 -1.58
CA TYR A 269 28.01 -0.87 -0.83
C TYR A 269 28.23 -2.22 -1.52
N LEU A 270 27.97 -2.33 -2.82
CA LEU A 270 28.17 -3.56 -3.58
C LEU A 270 29.63 -4.05 -3.51
N LYS A 271 30.59 -3.12 -3.62
CA LYS A 271 32.02 -3.42 -3.44
C LYS A 271 32.34 -3.95 -2.05
N HIS A 272 31.78 -3.36 -1.00
CA HIS A 272 32.00 -3.81 0.40
C HIS A 272 31.34 -5.17 0.70
N VAL A 273 30.20 -5.48 0.06
CA VAL A 273 29.59 -6.82 0.12
C VAL A 273 30.40 -7.86 -0.66
N GLY A 274 31.32 -7.42 -1.53
CA GLY A 274 32.31 -8.26 -2.21
C GLY A 274 32.05 -8.47 -3.70
N LEU A 275 31.31 -7.56 -4.35
CA LEU A 275 31.21 -7.53 -5.81
C LEU A 275 32.54 -7.08 -6.41
N SER A 276 33.02 -7.73 -7.47
CA SER A 276 34.29 -7.36 -8.10
C SER A 276 34.19 -6.01 -8.81
N GLU A 277 35.34 -5.32 -8.97
CA GLU A 277 35.39 -4.05 -9.70
C GLU A 277 34.95 -4.21 -11.16
N GLU A 278 35.33 -5.31 -11.81
CA GLU A 278 34.93 -5.59 -13.20
C GLU A 278 33.42 -5.77 -13.32
N GLU A 279 32.81 -6.49 -12.38
CA GLU A 279 31.36 -6.71 -12.35
C GLU A 279 30.60 -5.42 -12.04
N LEU A 280 31.10 -4.62 -11.10
CA LEU A 280 30.53 -3.33 -10.76
C LEU A 280 30.55 -2.37 -11.95
N LEU A 281 31.66 -2.31 -12.70
CA LEU A 281 31.75 -1.51 -13.92
C LEU A 281 30.77 -1.97 -14.99
N ARG A 282 30.59 -3.28 -15.17
CA ARG A 282 29.61 -3.85 -16.10
C ARG A 282 28.19 -3.44 -15.71
N VAL A 283 27.79 -3.65 -14.46
CA VAL A 283 26.44 -3.34 -13.98
C VAL A 283 26.17 -1.84 -13.99
N SER A 284 27.17 -1.00 -13.70
CA SER A 284 27.07 0.46 -13.80
C SER A 284 26.80 0.94 -15.23
N LYS A 285 27.34 0.23 -16.22
CA LYS A 285 27.06 0.50 -17.64
C LYS A 285 25.68 0.02 -18.07
N ASP A 286 25.26 -1.16 -17.62
CA ASP A 286 23.99 -1.77 -18.05
C ASP A 286 22.79 -1.16 -17.34
N CYS A 287 22.94 -0.79 -16.07
CA CYS A 287 21.90 -0.24 -15.21
C CYS A 287 22.35 1.08 -14.56
N PRO A 288 22.69 2.14 -15.32
CA PRO A 288 23.21 3.37 -14.73
C PRO A 288 22.16 4.11 -13.86
N TYR A 289 20.87 3.81 -14.05
CA TYR A 289 19.76 4.46 -13.36
C TYR A 289 19.62 4.03 -11.88
N VAL A 290 20.09 2.84 -11.50
CA VAL A 290 20.05 2.39 -10.10
C VAL A 290 21.21 2.91 -9.27
N MET A 291 22.26 3.43 -9.92
CA MET A 291 23.50 3.88 -9.28
C MET A 291 23.29 5.12 -8.40
N GLY A 292 24.18 5.35 -7.44
CA GLY A 292 24.07 6.47 -6.48
C GLY A 292 23.39 6.06 -5.17
N ARG A 293 22.79 7.03 -4.47
CA ARG A 293 22.25 6.79 -3.13
C ARG A 293 20.88 6.11 -3.18
N ASN A 294 20.67 5.09 -2.36
CA ASN A 294 19.36 4.44 -2.24
C ASN A 294 19.08 3.97 -0.81
N LYS A 295 17.83 3.62 -0.51
CA LYS A 295 17.49 3.00 0.78
C LYS A 295 17.98 1.54 0.77
N LEU A 296 18.57 1.10 1.88
CA LEU A 296 19.05 -0.25 2.11
C LEU A 296 17.96 -1.29 1.85
N LEU A 297 16.73 -0.99 2.28
CA LEU A 297 15.57 -1.87 2.08
C LEU A 297 15.10 -1.99 0.63
N ASN A 298 15.53 -1.10 -0.27
CA ASN A 298 15.24 -1.22 -1.69
C ASN A 298 16.21 -2.19 -2.39
N LEU A 299 17.26 -2.67 -1.71
CA LEU A 299 18.28 -3.53 -2.29
C LEU A 299 17.74 -4.79 -2.95
N PRO A 300 16.77 -5.54 -2.40
CA PRO A 300 16.31 -6.75 -3.09
C PRO A 300 15.68 -6.42 -4.46
N GLY A 301 14.92 -5.32 -4.56
CA GLY A 301 14.38 -4.85 -5.84
C GLY A 301 15.47 -4.35 -6.80
N ILE A 302 16.43 -3.58 -6.29
CA ILE A 302 17.55 -3.04 -7.09
C ILE A 302 18.46 -4.16 -7.60
N THR A 303 18.82 -5.10 -6.73
CA THR A 303 19.64 -6.27 -7.10
C THR A 303 18.89 -7.17 -8.07
N HIS A 304 17.57 -7.28 -7.98
CA HIS A 304 16.78 -7.94 -9.01
C HIS A 304 16.88 -7.21 -10.37
N ALA A 305 16.74 -5.88 -10.40
CA ALA A 305 16.90 -5.09 -11.62
C ALA A 305 18.30 -5.22 -12.25
N MET A 306 19.34 -5.38 -11.42
CA MET A 306 20.72 -5.62 -11.85
C MET A 306 21.04 -7.09 -12.18
N VAL A 307 20.08 -8.02 -12.02
CA VAL A 307 20.29 -9.47 -12.14
C VAL A 307 21.37 -9.99 -11.17
N LEU A 308 21.42 -9.40 -9.97
CA LEU A 308 22.31 -9.75 -8.86
C LEU A 308 21.56 -10.31 -7.64
N HIS A 309 20.24 -10.52 -7.73
CA HIS A 309 19.40 -10.92 -6.59
C HIS A 309 19.83 -12.26 -5.99
N GLU A 310 20.08 -13.31 -6.78
CA GLU A 310 20.52 -14.61 -6.25
C GLU A 310 21.84 -14.49 -5.49
N TRP A 311 22.84 -13.81 -6.09
CA TRP A 311 24.13 -13.54 -5.45
C TRP A 311 23.97 -12.76 -4.15
N PHE A 312 23.14 -11.72 -4.15
CA PHE A 312 22.93 -10.89 -2.98
C PHE A 312 22.23 -11.64 -1.85
N LEU A 313 21.20 -12.42 -2.19
CA LEU A 313 20.48 -13.25 -1.22
C LEU A 313 21.37 -14.34 -0.63
N ASP A 314 22.21 -14.99 -1.45
CA ASP A 314 23.23 -15.92 -0.98
C ASP A 314 24.18 -15.26 0.03
N LYS A 315 24.65 -14.03 -0.26
CA LYS A 315 25.50 -13.27 0.67
C LYS A 315 24.81 -12.93 1.98
N ILE A 316 23.51 -12.65 1.98
CA ILE A 316 22.77 -12.37 3.21
C ILE A 316 22.56 -13.65 4.02
N VAL A 317 22.13 -14.72 3.37
CA VAL A 317 21.75 -15.97 4.03
C VAL A 317 22.98 -16.73 4.53
N ASN A 318 24.06 -16.73 3.74
CA ASN A 318 25.28 -17.49 4.03
C ASN A 318 26.46 -16.61 4.49
N GLY A 319 26.45 -15.32 4.19
CA GLY A 319 27.63 -14.44 4.24
C GLY A 319 27.68 -13.39 5.35
N ASN A 320 26.92 -13.56 6.44
CA ASN A 320 26.74 -12.63 7.58
C ASN A 320 25.62 -11.59 7.34
N ASP A 321 24.63 -11.62 8.21
CA ASP A 321 23.41 -10.81 8.15
C ASP A 321 23.66 -9.31 8.42
N GLN A 322 24.87 -8.94 8.84
CA GLN A 322 25.32 -7.56 9.01
C GLN A 322 25.14 -6.68 7.75
N TYR A 323 25.09 -7.27 6.55
CA TYR A 323 24.92 -6.49 5.31
C TYR A 323 23.59 -5.73 5.25
N ILE A 324 22.56 -6.22 5.94
CA ILE A 324 21.26 -5.52 6.04
C ILE A 324 21.21 -4.61 7.28
N SER A 325 22.29 -4.48 8.05
CA SER A 325 22.33 -3.58 9.20
C SER A 325 22.56 -2.13 8.76
N PRO A 326 21.78 -1.15 9.25
CA PRO A 326 22.06 0.28 9.06
C PRO A 326 23.43 0.69 9.61
N ASP A 327 23.92 -0.03 10.63
CA ASP A 327 25.22 0.23 11.23
C ASP A 327 26.35 -0.12 10.23
N PHE A 328 26.17 -1.13 9.37
CA PHE A 328 27.11 -1.46 8.29
C PHE A 328 27.07 -0.40 7.18
N SER A 329 25.88 0.03 6.75
CA SER A 329 25.74 1.03 5.68
C SER A 329 26.34 2.38 6.04
N SER A 330 26.16 2.83 7.28
CA SER A 330 26.64 4.15 7.73
C SER A 330 28.18 4.29 7.68
N THR A 331 28.92 3.18 7.66
CA THR A 331 30.39 3.19 7.55
C THR A 331 30.91 3.38 6.13
N ILE A 332 30.02 3.27 5.13
CA ILE A 332 30.38 3.33 3.72
C ILE A 332 30.25 4.78 3.23
N GLY A 333 31.38 5.36 2.82
CA GLY A 333 31.43 6.72 2.29
C GLY A 333 30.67 6.88 0.97
N TYR A 334 30.31 8.13 0.65
CA TYR A 334 29.55 8.49 -0.55
C TYR A 334 30.44 9.13 -1.63
N ASP A 335 30.17 8.86 -2.91
CA ASP A 335 30.82 9.56 -4.03
C ASP A 335 30.31 11.01 -4.14
N VAL A 336 31.13 11.95 -3.65
CA VAL A 336 30.87 13.40 -3.66
C VAL A 336 30.56 13.93 -5.07
N ARG A 337 31.11 13.32 -6.13
CA ARG A 337 30.85 13.75 -7.51
C ARG A 337 29.44 13.38 -7.95
N ILE A 338 28.97 12.16 -7.65
CA ILE A 338 27.60 11.74 -7.96
C ILE A 338 26.60 12.61 -7.17
N GLU A 339 26.94 12.99 -5.93
CA GLU A 339 26.14 13.94 -5.13
C GLU A 339 26.00 15.27 -5.83
N GLY A 340 27.14 15.86 -6.20
CA GLY A 340 27.21 17.17 -6.81
C GLY A 340 26.38 17.20 -8.09
N GLU A 341 26.60 16.24 -8.99
CA GLU A 341 25.86 16.14 -10.25
C GLU A 341 24.34 15.96 -10.04
N PHE A 342 23.94 15.18 -9.04
CA PHE A 342 22.53 14.99 -8.68
C PHE A 342 21.91 16.29 -8.14
N MET A 343 22.59 16.95 -7.20
CA MET A 343 22.11 18.16 -6.55
C MET A 343 22.04 19.35 -7.51
N GLU A 344 23.05 19.51 -8.37
CA GLU A 344 23.06 20.52 -9.44
C GLU A 344 21.86 20.35 -10.39
N GLU A 345 21.62 19.13 -10.86
CA GLU A 345 20.53 18.86 -11.79
C GLU A 345 19.14 19.00 -11.11
N LEU A 346 19.01 18.62 -9.84
CA LEU A 346 17.80 18.88 -9.06
C LEU A 346 17.54 20.39 -8.89
N GLU A 347 18.58 21.19 -8.67
CA GLU A 347 18.44 22.64 -8.50
C GLU A 347 18.03 23.31 -9.82
N LEU A 348 18.54 22.85 -10.95
CA LEU A 348 18.06 23.27 -12.27
C LEU A 348 16.57 22.96 -12.45
N ILE A 349 16.11 21.76 -12.10
CA ILE A 349 14.70 21.37 -12.24
C ILE A 349 13.80 22.18 -11.32
N LYS A 350 14.25 22.44 -10.08
CA LYS A 350 13.57 23.35 -9.15
C LYS A 350 13.36 24.71 -9.82
N SER A 351 14.41 25.31 -10.38
CA SER A 351 14.31 26.64 -11.01
C SER A 351 13.32 26.69 -12.20
N VAL A 352 13.07 25.57 -12.88
CA VAL A 352 12.24 25.49 -14.10
C VAL A 352 10.80 25.00 -13.85
N LYS A 353 10.55 24.16 -12.83
CA LYS A 353 9.23 23.54 -12.55
C LYS A 353 8.76 23.75 -11.10
N MET A 354 7.45 23.66 -10.86
CA MET A 354 6.88 23.81 -9.51
C MET A 354 7.48 22.81 -8.52
N HIS A 355 8.20 23.33 -7.52
CA HIS A 355 9.00 22.57 -6.56
C HIS A 355 8.17 21.65 -5.64
N GLN A 356 6.87 21.95 -5.49
CA GLN A 356 6.02 21.32 -4.49
C GLN A 356 5.87 19.80 -4.62
N PHE A 357 6.12 19.23 -5.82
CA PHE A 357 6.01 17.79 -6.07
C PHE A 357 7.36 17.08 -6.21
N LEU A 358 8.48 17.81 -6.17
CA LEU A 358 9.80 17.23 -6.41
C LEU A 358 10.17 16.15 -5.38
N PRO A 359 10.00 16.35 -4.06
CA PRO A 359 10.35 15.33 -3.07
C PRO A 359 9.52 14.06 -3.23
N THR A 360 8.23 14.21 -3.55
CA THR A 360 7.31 13.07 -3.69
C THR A 360 7.61 12.26 -4.95
N LYS A 361 8.05 12.91 -6.04
CA LYS A 361 8.51 12.24 -7.25
C LYS A 361 9.84 11.53 -7.05
N LEU A 362 10.77 12.14 -6.32
CA LEU A 362 12.04 11.51 -5.98
C LEU A 362 11.80 10.26 -5.14
N ASP A 363 10.97 10.34 -4.10
CA ASP A 363 10.69 9.16 -3.28
C ASP A 363 9.95 8.06 -4.07
N PHE A 364 9.07 8.43 -5.02
CA PHE A 364 8.50 7.46 -5.97
C PHE A 364 9.59 6.77 -6.81
N MET A 365 10.47 7.53 -7.46
CA MET A 365 11.55 7.00 -8.29
C MET A 365 12.46 6.06 -7.49
N CYS A 366 12.85 6.47 -6.28
CA CYS A 366 13.66 5.63 -5.40
C CYS A 366 12.91 4.36 -4.97
N SER A 367 11.59 4.45 -4.73
CA SER A 367 10.78 3.28 -4.37
C SER A 367 10.66 2.23 -5.48
N ILE A 368 10.88 2.61 -6.75
CA ILE A 368 10.92 1.68 -7.89
C ILE A 368 12.36 1.30 -8.30
N GLY A 369 13.37 1.62 -7.47
CA GLY A 369 14.75 1.18 -7.63
C GLY A 369 15.71 2.18 -8.28
N PHE A 370 15.28 3.40 -8.60
CA PHE A 370 16.21 4.43 -9.10
C PHE A 370 17.08 5.00 -7.97
N GLY A 371 18.37 5.15 -8.21
CA GLY A 371 19.29 5.78 -7.26
C GLY A 371 19.25 7.31 -7.34
N GLU A 372 19.66 7.99 -6.27
CA GLU A 372 19.89 9.43 -6.23
C GLU A 372 21.11 9.77 -7.09
N ASN A 373 20.87 9.99 -8.39
CA ASN A 373 21.87 10.30 -9.41
C ASN A 373 21.31 11.26 -10.47
N ARG A 374 22.18 11.76 -11.35
CA ARG A 374 21.82 12.71 -12.41
C ARG A 374 20.72 12.20 -13.36
N ILE A 375 20.70 10.90 -13.68
CA ILE A 375 19.67 10.29 -14.55
C ILE A 375 18.30 10.40 -13.89
N THR A 376 18.21 10.07 -12.61
CA THR A 376 16.99 10.15 -11.82
C THR A 376 16.49 11.59 -11.72
N ALA A 377 17.39 12.55 -11.45
CA ALA A 377 17.03 13.97 -11.48
C ALA A 377 16.39 14.35 -12.82
N ARG A 378 17.05 14.07 -13.95
CA ARG A 378 16.52 14.36 -15.29
C ARG A 378 15.17 13.69 -15.56
N ALA A 379 15.03 12.43 -15.17
CA ALA A 379 13.78 11.68 -15.32
C ALA A 379 12.63 12.34 -14.56
N ILE A 380 12.85 12.78 -13.31
CA ILE A 380 11.86 13.53 -12.53
C ILE A 380 11.41 14.81 -13.25
N GLY A 381 12.34 15.47 -13.93
CA GLY A 381 12.06 16.63 -14.78
C GLY A 381 11.06 16.32 -15.91
N GLN A 382 10.93 15.07 -16.35
CA GLN A 382 10.00 14.66 -17.40
C GLN A 382 8.69 14.06 -16.87
N LEU A 383 8.70 13.56 -15.63
CA LEU A 383 7.50 12.99 -15.01
C LEU A 383 6.42 14.05 -14.78
N ASN A 384 5.21 13.75 -15.22
CA ASN A 384 4.02 14.56 -14.95
C ASN A 384 3.11 13.82 -13.97
N GLY A 385 2.57 14.52 -12.98
CA GLY A 385 1.65 13.97 -11.98
C GLY A 385 2.22 13.89 -10.56
N THR A 386 1.35 13.54 -9.62
CA THR A 386 1.70 13.24 -8.21
C THR A 386 2.31 11.84 -8.08
N ARG A 387 2.88 11.51 -6.93
CA ARG A 387 3.35 10.15 -6.63
C ARG A 387 2.27 9.11 -6.90
N ASP A 388 1.07 9.33 -6.40
CA ASP A 388 -0.01 8.33 -6.52
C ASP A 388 -0.39 8.09 -7.98
N GLN A 389 -0.43 9.14 -8.81
CA GLN A 389 -0.65 9.03 -10.25
C GLN A 389 0.50 8.32 -10.98
N LEU A 390 1.73 8.48 -10.50
CA LEU A 390 2.89 7.77 -11.03
C LEU A 390 2.82 6.28 -10.65
N GLN A 391 2.48 5.97 -9.40
CA GLN A 391 2.30 4.61 -8.91
C GLN A 391 1.20 3.89 -9.69
N GLU A 392 0.04 4.51 -9.90
CA GLU A 392 -1.05 3.89 -10.66
C GLU A 392 -0.63 3.53 -12.08
N ARG A 393 0.06 4.45 -12.78
CA ARG A 393 0.56 4.19 -14.13
C ARG A 393 1.61 3.09 -14.15
N PHE A 394 2.50 3.08 -13.16
CA PHE A 394 3.50 2.03 -13.01
C PHE A 394 2.84 0.67 -12.77
N ASP A 395 1.89 0.58 -11.84
CA ASP A 395 1.13 -0.64 -11.54
C ASP A 395 0.34 -1.14 -12.75
N CYS A 396 -0.13 -0.24 -13.62
CA CYS A 396 -0.77 -0.62 -14.89
C CYS A 396 0.25 -1.18 -15.90
N LEU A 397 1.46 -0.62 -15.98
CA LEU A 397 2.50 -1.11 -16.87
C LEU A 397 3.00 -2.49 -16.46
N ILE A 398 3.20 -2.72 -15.16
CA ILE A 398 3.59 -4.05 -14.64
C ILE A 398 2.52 -5.09 -14.97
N ARG A 399 1.24 -4.78 -14.74
CA ARG A 399 0.12 -5.68 -15.06
C ARG A 399 -0.06 -6.02 -16.54
N VAL A 400 0.54 -5.26 -17.44
CA VAL A 400 0.53 -5.52 -18.90
C VAL A 400 1.81 -6.23 -19.36
N GLY A 401 2.87 -6.18 -18.55
CA GLY A 401 4.17 -6.79 -18.83
C GLY A 401 4.33 -8.22 -18.31
N ASP A 402 3.51 -8.63 -17.34
CA ASP A 402 3.25 -10.04 -16.98
C ASP A 402 2.21 -10.66 -17.92
#